data_AF-A0A0J1EUJ6-F1
#
_entry.id   AF-A0A0J1EUJ6-F1
#
_cell.length_a   1.000
_cell.length_b   1.000
_cell.length_c   1.000
_cell.angle_alpha   90.00
_cell.angle_beta   90.00
_cell.angle_gamma   90.00
#
_symmetry.space_group_name_H-M   'P 1'
#
loop_
_entity.id
_entity.type
_entity.pdbx_description
1 polymer ?
#
loop_
_entity_poly.entity_id
_entity_poly.type
_entity_poly.pdbx_seq_one_letter_code
_entity_poly.pdbx_strand_id
1 'polypeptide(L)' 'MESNECTECDWGTVARYRVTATQEIVQFCDECEAVWDAEEDRTSPSVTTIEQFLTVRGLPLLRSGLVPLV' A
#
# COMPACT_ATOMS: atom_id res chain seq x y z
N MET A 1 19.97 1.26 6.13
CA MET A 1 19.22 0.58 5.06
C MET A 1 17.82 0.43 5.61
N GLU A 2 16.87 1.22 5.13
CA GLU A 2 15.45 0.99 5.45
C GLU A 2 15.07 -0.32 4.77
N SER A 3 14.64 -1.31 5.55
CA SER A 3 14.18 -2.55 4.94
C SER A 3 12.79 -2.32 4.36
N ASN A 4 12.59 -2.72 3.11
CA ASN A 4 11.28 -2.74 2.47
C ASN A 4 10.52 -4.03 2.79
N GLU A 5 10.99 -4.84 3.73
CA GLU A 5 10.33 -6.06 4.17
C GLU A 5 9.00 -5.72 4.86
N CYS A 6 7.97 -6.49 4.51
CA CYS A 6 6.66 -6.38 5.13
C CYS A 6 6.67 -7.01 6.51
N THR A 7 6.40 -6.22 7.55
CA THR A 7 6.35 -6.65 8.95
C THR A 7 5.14 -7.53 9.29
N GLU A 8 4.07 -7.48 8.49
CA GLU A 8 2.85 -8.28 8.72
C GLU A 8 2.95 -9.72 8.21
N CYS A 9 3.71 -9.94 7.13
CA CYS A 9 3.80 -11.25 6.51
C CYS A 9 5.21 -11.80 6.43
N ASP A 10 6.26 -11.05 6.77
CA ASP A 10 7.68 -11.44 6.76
C ASP A 10 8.25 -11.88 5.39
N TRP A 11 7.43 -11.99 4.34
CA TRP A 11 7.85 -12.48 3.02
C TRP A 11 7.76 -11.42 1.91
N GLY A 12 6.79 -10.51 2.01
CA GLY A 12 6.50 -9.53 0.95
C GLY A 12 7.34 -8.26 1.02
N THR A 13 7.27 -7.48 -0.05
CA THR A 13 7.95 -6.18 -0.15
C THR A 13 6.92 -5.05 -0.12
N VAL A 14 7.13 -4.09 0.78
CA VAL A 14 6.36 -2.86 0.86
C VAL A 14 6.96 -1.83 -0.09
N ALA A 15 6.16 -1.40 -1.06
CA ALA A 15 6.52 -0.32 -1.98
C ALA A 15 5.53 0.84 -1.90
N ARG A 16 5.98 2.01 -2.30
CA ARG A 16 5.17 3.22 -2.37
C ARG A 16 4.47 3.33 -3.71
N TYR A 17 3.21 3.70 -3.68
CA TYR A 17 2.39 3.88 -4.87
C TYR A 17 1.62 5.18 -4.77
N ARG A 18 1.45 5.83 -5.92
CA ARG A 18 0.52 6.94 -6.09
C ARG A 18 -0.79 6.41 -6.69
N VAL A 19 -1.89 6.70 -6.01
CA VAL A 19 -3.24 6.46 -6.51
C VAL A 19 -3.54 7.51 -7.57
N THR A 20 -3.76 7.10 -8.81
CA THR A 20 -3.94 8.03 -9.94
C THR A 20 -5.20 8.89 -9.80
N ALA A 21 -6.27 8.31 -9.27
CA ALA A 21 -7.56 8.98 -9.14
C ALA A 21 -7.56 10.09 -8.08
N THR A 22 -6.87 9.91 -6.96
CA THR A 22 -6.86 10.85 -5.83
C THR A 22 -5.53 11.57 -5.64
N GLN A 23 -4.47 11.14 -6.34
CA GLN A 23 -3.07 11.56 -6.16
C GLN A 23 -2.50 11.23 -4.77
N GLU A 24 -3.24 10.49 -3.93
CA GLU A 24 -2.76 10.03 -2.63
C GLU A 24 -1.57 9.08 -2.79
N ILE A 25 -0.62 9.17 -1.86
CA ILE A 25 0.49 8.23 -1.77
C ILE A 25 0.15 7.23 -0.68
N VAL A 26 0.36 5.95 -0.97
CA VAL A 26 0.19 4.86 -0.02
C VAL A 26 1.38 3.93 -0.10
N GLN A 27 1.59 3.17 0.97
CA GLN A 27 2.51 2.06 1.00
C GLN A 27 1.68 0.79 1.00
N PHE A 28 2.02 -0.21 0.18
CA PHE A 28 1.37 -1.50 0.29
C PHE A 28 2.31 -2.66 -0.02
N CYS A 29 2.02 -3.81 0.58
CA CYS A 29 2.77 -5.06 0.41
C CYS A 29 2.27 -5.83 -0.82
N ASP A 30 3.17 -6.28 -1.69
CA ASP A 30 2.79 -7.01 -2.90
C ASP A 30 2.22 -8.42 -2.64
N GLU A 31 2.58 -9.02 -1.50
CA GLU A 31 2.18 -10.39 -1.12
C GLU A 31 0.89 -10.42 -0.28
N CYS A 32 0.85 -9.68 0.85
CA CYS A 32 -0.30 -9.73 1.78
C CYS A 32 -1.30 -8.59 1.59
N GLU A 33 -1.04 -7.68 0.64
CA GLU A 33 -1.93 -6.57 0.28
C GLU A 33 -2.26 -5.60 1.43
N ALA A 34 -1.50 -5.67 2.53
CA ALA A 34 -1.55 -4.73 3.63
C ALA A 34 -1.18 -3.32 3.15
N VAL A 35 -1.89 -2.31 3.66
CA VAL A 35 -1.74 -0.89 3.30
C VAL A 35 -1.39 -0.07 4.54
N TRP A 36 -0.48 0.88 4.33
CA TRP A 36 -0.12 1.94 5.28
C TRP A 36 -0.21 3.30 4.60
N ASP A 37 -0.42 4.34 5.41
CA ASP A 37 -0.28 5.71 4.94
C ASP A 37 1.17 6.02 4.50
N ALA A 38 1.32 6.99 3.61
CA ALA A 38 2.64 7.37 3.08
C ALA A 38 3.63 7.80 4.17
N GLU A 39 3.13 8.44 5.22
CA GLU A 39 3.95 9.00 6.29
C GLU A 39 4.08 8.08 7.50
N GLU A 40 3.37 6.94 7.50
CA GLU A 40 3.42 5.99 8.59
C GLU A 40 4.68 5.14 8.54
N ASP A 41 5.22 4.88 9.74
CA ASP A 41 6.32 3.93 9.92
C ASP A 41 5.81 2.51 9.69
N ARG A 42 6.58 1.70 8.96
CA ARG A 42 6.20 0.32 8.60
C ARG A 42 6.20 -0.65 9.78
N THR A 43 6.68 -0.21 10.94
CA THR A 43 6.53 -0.94 12.21
C THR A 43 5.14 -0.80 12.82
N SER A 44 4.33 0.16 12.35
CA SER A 44 2.91 0.25 12.71
C SER A 44 2.10 -0.86 12.03
N PRO A 45 1.02 -1.33 12.68
CA PRO A 45 0.08 -2.24 12.05
C PRO A 45 -0.53 -1.62 10.80
N SER A 46 -0.87 -2.45 9.82
CA SER A 46 -1.53 -1.99 8.60
C SER A 46 -2.89 -1.34 8.92
N VAL A 47 -3.21 -0.25 8.22
CA VAL A 47 -4.48 0.47 8.43
C VAL A 47 -5.65 -0.27 7.76
N THR A 48 -5.37 -0.97 6.65
CA THR A 48 -6.36 -1.74 5.89
C THR A 48 -5.69 -2.63 4.83
N THR A 49 -6.47 -3.25 3.95
CA THR A 49 -5.98 -3.92 2.72
C THR A 49 -6.23 -3.07 1.48
N ILE A 50 -5.50 -3.32 0.39
CA ILE A 50 -5.65 -2.54 -0.84
C ILE A 50 -7.07 -2.59 -1.41
N GLU A 51 -7.74 -3.74 -1.31
CA GLU A 51 -9.12 -3.90 -1.75
C GLU A 51 -10.08 -3.01 -0.96
N GLN A 52 -9.96 -3.01 0.37
CA GLN A 52 -10.78 -2.15 1.22
C GLN A 52 -10.46 -0.67 1.00
N PHE A 53 -9.18 -0.32 0.87
CA PHE A 53 -8.73 1.04 0.56
C PHE A 53 -9.35 1.59 -0.73
N LEU A 54 -9.41 0.78 -1.78
CA LEU A 54 -10.02 1.14 -3.07
C LEU A 54 -11.54 1.19 -2.97
N THR A 55 -12.15 0.23 -2.27
CA THR A 55 -13.61 0.15 -2.07
C THR A 55 -14.16 1.39 -1.39
N VAL A 56 -13.54 1.84 -0.29
CA VAL A 56 -14.00 3.04 0.44
C VAL A 56 -13.87 4.32 -0.38
N ARG A 57 -12.98 4.33 -1.39
CA ARG A 57 -12.78 5.44 -2.32
C ARG A 57 -13.62 5.32 -3.59
N GLY A 58 -14.43 4.26 -3.73
CA GLY A 58 -15.20 3.99 -4.93
C GLY A 58 -14.34 3.73 -6.17
N LEU A 59 -13.09 3.27 -5.96
CA LEU A 59 -12.15 2.98 -7.03
C LEU A 59 -12.27 1.52 -7.47
N PRO A 60 -12.00 1.22 -8.76
CA PRO A 60 -11.97 -0.15 -9.22
C PRO A 60 -10.90 -0.93 -8.45
N LEU A 61 -11.21 -2.16 -8.03
CA LEU A 61 -10.28 -3.09 -7.35
C LEU A 61 -9.06 -3.49 -8.21
N LEU A 62 -9.03 -3.03 -9.46
CA LEU A 62 -7.93 -3.27 -10.38
C LEU A 62 -6.74 -2.38 -10.00
N ARG A 63 -5.57 -3.02 -9.80
CA ARG A 63 -4.28 -2.37 -9.52
C ARG A 63 -3.85 -1.36 -10.60
N SER A 64 -4.53 -1.30 -11.75
CA SER A 64 -4.32 -0.31 -12.82
C SER A 64 -4.39 1.15 -12.35
N GLY A 65 -5.03 1.41 -11.21
CA GLY A 65 -5.09 2.74 -10.59
C GLY A 65 -3.83 3.16 -9.81
N LEU A 66 -2.87 2.26 -9.59
CA LEU A 66 -1.70 2.48 -8.74
C LEU A 66 -0.43 2.62 -9.60
N VAL A 67 0.29 3.71 -9.43
CA VAL A 67 1.58 3.94 -10.11
C VAL A 67 2.70 3.82 -9.07
N PRO A 68 3.67 2.89 -9.24
CA PRO A 68 4.78 2.76 -8.31
C PRO A 68 5.64 4.03 -8.31
N LEU A 69 6.04 4.45 -7.12
CA LEU A 69 7.00 5.52 -6.90
C LEU A 69 8.37 4.87 -6.69
N VAL A 70 9.15 4.80 -7.77
CA VAL A 70 10.55 4.33 -7.77
C VAL A 70 11.50 5.35 -7.15
#